data_AF-A0A6J6HUD0-F1
#
_entry.id   AF-A0A6J6HUD0-F1
#
_cell.length_a   1.000
_cell.length_b   1.000
_cell.length_c   1.000
_cell.angle_alpha   90.00
_cell.angle_beta   90.00
_cell.angle_gamma   90.00
#
_symmetry.space_group_name_H-M   'P 1'
#
loop_
_entity.id
_entity.type
_entity.pdbx_description
1 polymer ?
#
loop_
_entity_poly.entity_id
_entity_poly.type
_entity_poly.pdbx_seq_one_letter_code
_entity_poly.pdbx_strand_id
1 'polypeptide(L)'
;MPRDPSTFGANAGAQPPYYLTLQMPGAASPAFSLTTPFVPRGGRENLSAFAAVNSTAGPDYGKITVLQLPRSTNIAGPSQVASNFEAKPEVANALSLLRQGGSDVVLGNLLTLPVGNGLLYVQPVYVRATANSSAYPLLQKVLVSFGDVIGFDSSLKGALDQVFGGNSGTNSTAANPTTSNSSADLASALQSAKQAIADGQAALAKGDFAAYGRAQDRLKAAIAAALAAQSRK
;
A
#
# COMPACT_ATOMS: atom_id res chain seq x y z
N MET A 1 -22.04 4.05 11.31
CA MET A 1 -21.16 3.85 10.15
C MET A 1 -20.35 5.12 9.96
N PRO A 2 -19.07 5.03 9.59
CA PRO A 2 -18.24 6.21 9.33
C PRO A 2 -18.77 6.97 8.12
N ARG A 3 -18.37 8.23 8.00
CA ARG A 3 -18.58 9.02 6.78
C ARG A 3 -17.68 8.47 5.67
N ASP A 4 -18.17 8.47 4.44
CA ASP A 4 -17.39 8.04 3.29
C ASP A 4 -16.29 9.07 2.96
N PRO A 5 -14.99 8.73 3.12
CA PRO A 5 -13.90 9.67 2.87
C PRO A 5 -13.64 9.92 1.37
N SER A 6 -14.25 9.14 0.47
CA SER A 6 -14.15 9.39 -0.98
C SER A 6 -15.08 10.51 -1.47
N THR A 7 -15.99 10.97 -0.61
CA THR A 7 -16.95 12.03 -0.90
C THR A 7 -16.70 13.25 0.01
N PHE A 8 -16.73 14.45 -0.56
CA PHE A 8 -16.44 15.69 0.18
C PHE A 8 -17.68 16.52 0.47
N GLY A 9 -17.63 17.30 1.56
CA GLY A 9 -18.59 18.35 1.87
C GLY A 9 -19.92 17.88 2.47
N ALA A 10 -20.96 18.71 2.37
CA ALA A 10 -22.28 18.49 2.98
C ALA A 10 -23.04 17.25 2.46
N ASN A 11 -22.54 16.63 1.38
CA ASN A 11 -23.09 15.41 0.78
C ASN A 11 -22.34 14.13 1.19
N ALA A 12 -21.38 14.22 2.11
CA ALA A 12 -20.64 13.05 2.60
C ALA A 12 -21.56 12.11 3.39
N GLY A 13 -22.05 11.07 2.72
CA GLY A 13 -22.92 10.05 3.28
C GLY A 13 -22.18 9.08 4.20
N ALA A 14 -22.91 8.11 4.75
CA ALA A 14 -22.29 6.97 5.40
C ALA A 14 -21.53 6.14 4.36
N GLN A 15 -20.35 5.65 4.71
CA GLN A 15 -19.60 4.74 3.86
C GLN A 15 -20.44 3.47 3.60
N PRO A 16 -20.76 3.15 2.34
CA PRO A 16 -21.58 1.98 2.03
C PRO A 16 -20.80 0.69 2.33
N PRO A 17 -21.49 -0.43 2.61
CA PRO A 17 -20.84 -1.73 2.73
C PRO A 17 -20.22 -2.20 1.40
N TYR A 18 -19.13 -2.94 1.47
CA TYR A 18 -18.43 -3.46 0.28
C TYR A 18 -18.18 -4.96 0.36
N TYR A 19 -18.26 -5.60 -0.79
CA TYR A 19 -17.87 -6.99 -0.95
C TYR A 19 -16.35 -7.11 -1.06
N LEU A 20 -15.76 -7.92 -0.18
CA LEU A 20 -14.32 -8.20 -0.15
C LEU A 20 -14.10 -9.69 0.10
N THR A 21 -13.08 -10.26 -0.54
CA THR A 21 -12.53 -11.56 -0.14
C THR A 21 -11.50 -11.30 0.94
N LEU A 22 -11.81 -11.65 2.19
CA LEU A 22 -10.91 -11.46 3.32
C LEU A 22 -10.96 -12.65 4.27
N GLN A 23 -9.92 -12.79 5.08
CA GLN A 23 -9.86 -13.76 6.16
C GLN A 23 -10.05 -13.02 7.48
N MET A 24 -11.18 -13.25 8.15
CA MET A 24 -11.43 -12.68 9.48
C MET A 24 -10.45 -13.29 10.50
N PRO A 25 -10.06 -12.56 11.56
CA PRO A 25 -9.23 -13.13 12.62
C PRO A 25 -9.86 -14.40 13.20
N GLY A 26 -9.07 -15.48 13.28
CA GLY A 26 -9.51 -16.80 13.74
C GLY A 26 -10.21 -17.67 12.68
N ALA A 27 -10.50 -17.15 11.48
CA ALA A 27 -11.02 -17.96 10.39
C ALA A 27 -9.92 -18.82 9.74
N ALA A 28 -10.26 -20.04 9.30
CA ALA A 28 -9.30 -20.95 8.68
C ALA A 28 -8.91 -20.55 7.23
N SER A 29 -9.83 -19.91 6.50
CA SER A 29 -9.62 -19.51 5.11
C SER A 29 -10.29 -18.17 4.80
N PRO A 30 -9.86 -17.46 3.73
CA PRO A 30 -10.57 -16.30 3.23
C PRO A 30 -11.99 -16.64 2.76
N ALA A 31 -12.93 -15.71 2.93
CA ALA A 31 -14.30 -15.82 2.45
C ALA A 31 -14.74 -14.52 1.75
N PHE A 32 -15.55 -14.66 0.70
CA PHE A 32 -16.18 -13.52 0.04
C PHE A 32 -17.28 -12.99 0.96
N SER A 33 -17.15 -11.76 1.43
CA SER A 33 -18.01 -11.21 2.49
C SER A 33 -18.43 -9.78 2.19
N LEU A 34 -19.67 -9.41 2.55
CA LEU A 34 -20.11 -8.03 2.63
C LEU A 34 -19.62 -7.41 3.94
N THR A 35 -18.91 -6.29 3.87
CA THR A 35 -18.16 -5.75 5.01
C THR A 35 -18.50 -4.30 5.29
N THR A 36 -18.43 -3.89 6.56
CA THR A 36 -18.62 -2.49 6.95
C THR A 36 -17.86 -2.14 8.25
N PRO A 37 -17.13 -1.02 8.29
CA PRO A 37 -16.54 -0.48 9.51
C PRO A 37 -17.56 0.27 10.37
N PHE A 38 -17.33 0.32 11.67
CA PHE A 38 -18.13 1.08 12.64
C PHE A 38 -17.26 2.01 13.48
N VAL A 39 -17.72 3.25 13.62
CA VAL A 39 -17.21 4.25 14.56
C VAL A 39 -18.28 4.56 15.63
N PRO A 40 -17.91 4.95 16.86
CA PRO A 40 -18.86 5.32 17.90
C PRO A 40 -19.80 6.46 17.50
N ARG A 41 -21.00 6.47 18.08
CA ARG A 41 -21.89 7.64 18.02
C ARG A 41 -21.28 8.79 18.85
N GLY A 42 -21.54 10.03 18.45
CA GLY A 42 -21.07 11.22 19.18
C GLY A 42 -19.79 11.86 18.64
N GLY A 43 -19.46 11.66 17.37
CA GLY A 43 -18.41 12.43 16.66
C GLY A 43 -16.98 11.90 16.82
N ARG A 44 -16.78 10.78 17.53
CA ARG A 44 -15.48 10.10 17.54
C ARG A 44 -15.31 9.32 16.23
N GLU A 45 -14.22 9.56 15.53
CA GLU A 45 -13.92 8.92 14.25
C GLU A 45 -13.00 7.69 14.38
N ASN A 46 -12.70 7.27 15.61
CA ASN A 46 -11.96 6.06 15.88
C ASN A 46 -12.80 4.82 15.56
N LEU A 47 -12.17 3.78 15.04
CA LEU A 47 -12.85 2.53 14.73
C LEU A 47 -13.17 1.75 16.02
N SER A 48 -14.43 1.32 16.15
CA SER A 48 -14.92 0.54 17.29
C SER A 48 -15.22 -0.91 16.93
N ALA A 49 -15.61 -1.19 15.69
CA ALA A 49 -15.89 -2.54 15.23
C ALA A 49 -15.78 -2.64 13.71
N PHE A 50 -15.65 -3.87 13.23
CA PHE A 50 -15.70 -4.25 11.82
C PHE A 50 -16.64 -5.45 11.67
N ALA A 51 -17.66 -5.35 10.83
CA ALA A 51 -18.56 -6.48 10.56
C ALA A 51 -18.34 -7.04 9.16
N ALA A 52 -18.49 -8.36 9.04
CA ALA A 52 -18.47 -9.10 7.80
C ALA A 52 -19.66 -10.07 7.77
N VAL A 53 -20.35 -10.16 6.64
CA VAL A 53 -21.41 -11.13 6.36
C VAL A 53 -20.90 -12.06 5.27
N ASN A 54 -20.72 -13.34 5.60
CA ASN A 54 -20.21 -14.31 4.65
C ASN A 54 -21.21 -14.49 3.50
N SER A 55 -20.73 -14.37 2.26
CA SER A 55 -21.50 -14.46 1.01
C SER A 55 -21.00 -15.60 0.12
N THR A 56 -20.08 -16.43 0.61
CA THR A 56 -19.66 -17.68 -0.02
C THR A 56 -20.72 -18.75 0.22
N ALA A 57 -21.13 -19.46 -0.84
CA ALA A 57 -22.09 -20.55 -0.72
C ALA A 57 -21.55 -21.65 0.20
N GLY A 58 -22.38 -22.07 1.16
CA GLY A 58 -22.01 -23.08 2.16
C GLY A 58 -22.73 -22.86 3.49
N PRO A 59 -22.37 -23.64 4.53
CA PRO A 59 -23.04 -23.61 5.83
C PRO A 59 -22.98 -22.26 6.54
N ASP A 60 -21.94 -21.47 6.30
CA ASP A 60 -21.76 -20.15 6.90
C ASP A 60 -22.34 -19.00 6.04
N TYR A 61 -23.02 -19.29 4.91
CA TYR A 61 -23.64 -18.25 4.09
C TYR A 61 -24.65 -17.41 4.91
N GLY A 62 -24.55 -16.09 4.80
CA GLY A 62 -25.38 -15.13 5.54
C GLY A 62 -24.96 -14.92 7.00
N LYS A 63 -23.95 -15.65 7.50
CA LYS A 63 -23.50 -15.51 8.89
C LYS A 63 -22.77 -14.19 9.09
N ILE A 64 -23.25 -13.41 10.06
CA ILE A 64 -22.68 -12.13 10.46
C ILE A 64 -21.61 -12.37 11.52
N THR A 65 -20.40 -11.88 11.27
CA THR A 65 -19.29 -11.88 12.21
C THR A 65 -18.89 -10.44 12.52
N VAL A 66 -18.78 -10.09 13.80
CA VAL A 66 -18.38 -8.75 14.23
C VAL A 66 -17.06 -8.84 14.99
N LEU A 67 -16.03 -8.21 14.45
CA LEU A 67 -14.77 -7.97 15.13
C LEU A 67 -14.90 -6.69 15.95
N GLN A 68 -15.01 -6.83 17.27
CA GLN A 68 -15.04 -5.70 18.18
C GLN A 68 -13.62 -5.31 18.59
N LEU A 69 -13.31 -4.02 18.48
CA LEU A 69 -12.00 -3.49 18.83
C LEU A 69 -11.97 -3.05 20.31
N PRO A 70 -10.83 -3.19 21.01
CA PRO A 70 -10.71 -2.72 22.39
C PRO A 70 -10.97 -1.22 22.48
N ARG A 71 -11.76 -0.78 23.47
CA ARG A 71 -12.04 0.65 23.67
C ARG A 71 -10.85 1.45 24.18
N SER A 72 -9.84 0.76 24.71
CA SER A 72 -8.58 1.34 25.19
C SER A 72 -7.59 1.64 24.07
N THR A 73 -7.77 1.07 22.87
CA THR A 73 -6.86 1.28 21.74
C THR A 73 -7.42 2.36 20.81
N ASN A 74 -6.59 3.37 20.53
CA ASN A 74 -6.98 4.50 19.71
C ASN A 74 -6.79 4.16 18.22
N ILE A 75 -7.61 3.25 17.70
CA ILE A 75 -7.53 2.80 16.31
C ILE A 75 -8.22 3.84 15.42
N ALA A 76 -7.47 4.44 14.50
CA ALA A 76 -8.02 5.41 13.55
C ALA A 76 -9.08 4.75 12.66
N GLY A 77 -10.22 5.42 12.46
CA GLY A 77 -11.23 4.98 11.50
C GLY A 77 -10.98 5.54 10.09
N PRO A 78 -11.81 5.16 9.10
CA PRO A 78 -11.62 5.52 7.69
C PRO A 78 -11.41 7.01 7.43
N SER A 79 -12.22 7.87 8.06
CA SER A 79 -12.14 9.33 7.87
C SER A 79 -10.80 9.90 8.36
N GLN A 80 -10.34 9.48 9.55
CA GLN A 80 -9.04 9.89 10.09
C GLN A 80 -7.87 9.40 9.22
N VAL A 81 -7.94 8.14 8.74
CA VAL A 81 -6.88 7.60 7.88
C VAL A 81 -6.81 8.35 6.56
N ALA A 82 -7.95 8.68 5.95
CA ALA A 82 -7.98 9.51 4.74
C ALA A 82 -7.37 10.91 4.99
N SER A 83 -7.72 11.56 6.11
CA SER A 83 -7.10 12.84 6.49
C SER A 83 -5.59 12.70 6.69
N ASN A 84 -5.12 11.61 7.31
CA ASN A 84 -3.69 11.35 7.52
C ASN A 84 -2.95 11.10 6.19
N PHE A 85 -3.59 10.44 5.22
CA PHE A 85 -3.04 10.28 3.87
C PHE A 85 -2.85 11.65 3.20
N GLU A 86 -3.87 12.49 3.21
CA GLU A 86 -3.80 13.83 2.59
C GLU A 86 -2.82 14.77 3.30
N ALA A 87 -2.64 14.61 4.61
CA ALA A 87 -1.67 15.40 5.39
C ALA A 87 -0.21 15.00 5.11
N LYS A 88 0.06 13.82 4.52
CA LYS A 88 1.42 13.38 4.22
C LYS A 88 2.01 14.23 3.08
N PRO A 89 3.16 14.93 3.28
CA PRO A 89 3.69 15.88 2.29
C PRO A 89 3.91 15.27 0.90
N GLU A 90 4.44 14.05 0.84
CA GLU A 90 4.68 13.32 -0.41
C GLU A 90 3.39 13.07 -1.20
N VAL A 91 2.30 12.74 -0.49
CA VAL A 91 0.97 12.52 -1.07
C VAL A 91 0.38 13.84 -1.52
N ALA A 92 0.37 14.86 -0.65
CA ALA A 92 -0.16 16.19 -0.96
C ALA A 92 0.48 16.78 -2.21
N ASN A 93 1.81 16.69 -2.33
CA ASN A 93 2.55 17.15 -3.50
C ASN A 93 2.18 16.37 -4.76
N ALA A 94 2.09 15.04 -4.68
CA ALA A 94 1.71 14.21 -5.82
C ALA A 94 0.27 14.48 -6.28
N LEU A 95 -0.69 14.59 -5.36
CA LEU A 95 -2.07 14.94 -5.68
C LEU A 95 -2.17 16.34 -6.29
N SER A 96 -1.38 17.31 -5.80
CA SER A 96 -1.29 18.65 -6.39
C SER A 96 -0.79 18.61 -7.84
N LEU A 97 0.27 17.85 -8.12
CA LEU A 97 0.81 17.68 -9.47
C LEU A 97 -0.21 17.01 -10.42
N LEU A 98 -0.91 15.97 -9.95
CA LEU A 98 -1.95 15.31 -10.72
C LEU A 98 -3.11 16.25 -11.09
N ARG A 99 -3.45 17.20 -10.19
CA ARG A 99 -4.46 18.24 -10.46
C ARG A 99 -4.00 19.30 -11.46
N GLN A 100 -2.70 19.61 -11.51
CA GLN A 100 -2.16 20.64 -12.40
C GLN A 100 -2.15 20.24 -13.88
N GLY A 101 -2.13 18.94 -14.20
CA GLY A 101 -2.07 18.43 -15.57
C GLY A 101 -3.37 18.45 -16.36
N GLY A 102 -4.36 19.28 -15.99
CA GLY A 102 -5.68 19.29 -16.63
C GLY A 102 -6.48 18.00 -16.39
N SER A 103 -6.26 17.36 -15.24
CA SER A 103 -6.93 16.13 -14.84
C SER A 103 -7.64 16.30 -13.50
N ASP A 104 -8.84 15.74 -13.39
CA ASP A 104 -9.55 15.61 -12.13
C ASP A 104 -8.99 14.41 -11.37
N VAL A 105 -8.51 14.66 -10.16
CA VAL A 105 -8.13 13.61 -9.22
C VAL A 105 -9.40 13.04 -8.58
N VAL A 106 -9.60 11.73 -8.76
CA VAL A 106 -10.72 10.98 -8.19
C VAL A 106 -10.16 10.06 -7.11
N LEU A 107 -10.47 10.35 -5.86
CA LEU A 107 -10.16 9.45 -4.75
C LEU A 107 -11.14 8.28 -4.79
N GLY A 108 -10.61 7.06 -4.85
CA GLY A 108 -11.43 5.87 -4.74
C GLY A 108 -11.86 5.59 -3.30
N ASN A 109 -12.64 4.51 -3.16
CA ASN A 109 -13.13 4.06 -1.87
C ASN A 109 -11.96 3.63 -0.98
N LEU A 110 -11.99 4.05 0.29
CA LEU A 110 -11.02 3.61 1.29
C LEU A 110 -11.48 2.27 1.88
N LEU A 111 -10.74 1.21 1.56
CA LEU A 111 -11.01 -0.14 2.04
C LEU A 111 -10.33 -0.37 3.39
N THR A 112 -11.07 -0.91 4.36
CA THR A 112 -10.55 -1.32 5.68
C THR A 112 -10.51 -2.83 5.75
N LEU A 113 -9.35 -3.43 6.01
CA LEU A 113 -9.17 -4.87 6.03
C LEU A 113 -8.52 -5.33 7.34
N PRO A 114 -9.11 -6.30 8.08
CA PRO A 114 -8.41 -6.96 9.17
C PRO A 114 -7.35 -7.89 8.60
N VAL A 115 -6.08 -7.63 8.91
CA VAL A 115 -4.95 -8.47 8.49
C VAL A 115 -4.03 -8.70 9.67
N GLY A 116 -3.68 -9.97 9.92
CA GLY A 116 -2.97 -10.35 11.13
C GLY A 116 -3.69 -9.84 12.40
N ASN A 117 -2.95 -9.11 13.24
CA ASN A 117 -3.47 -8.51 14.48
C ASN A 117 -3.77 -7.00 14.33
N GLY A 118 -3.89 -6.49 13.11
CA GLY A 118 -4.08 -5.07 12.83
C GLY A 118 -5.07 -4.80 11.70
N LEU A 119 -5.12 -3.54 11.28
CA LEU A 119 -5.97 -3.09 10.18
C LEU A 119 -5.11 -2.47 9.09
N LEU A 120 -5.36 -2.93 7.87
CA LEU A 120 -4.80 -2.39 6.65
C LEU A 120 -5.85 -1.49 5.99
N TYR A 121 -5.44 -0.28 5.66
CA TYR A 121 -6.25 0.66 4.90
C TYR A 121 -5.68 0.82 3.52
N VAL A 122 -6.51 0.71 2.48
CA VAL A 122 -6.09 0.83 1.09
C VAL A 122 -7.01 1.81 0.37
N GLN A 123 -6.43 2.84 -0.24
CA GLN A 123 -7.17 3.82 -1.03
C GLN A 123 -6.52 4.00 -2.40
N PRO A 124 -7.20 3.65 -3.50
CA PRO A 124 -6.73 3.94 -4.84
C PRO A 124 -6.99 5.41 -5.21
N VAL A 125 -6.09 5.99 -6.00
CA VAL A 125 -6.21 7.34 -6.56
C VAL A 125 -6.22 7.23 -8.07
N TYR A 126 -7.28 7.74 -8.66
CA TYR A 126 -7.46 7.78 -10.11
C TYR A 126 -7.31 9.21 -10.61
N VAL A 127 -7.02 9.34 -11.90
CA VAL A 127 -7.14 10.61 -12.62
C VAL A 127 -8.01 10.44 -13.85
N ARG A 128 -8.69 11.51 -14.22
CA ARG A 128 -9.54 11.59 -15.40
C ARG A 128 -9.28 12.90 -16.13
N ALA A 129 -9.17 12.87 -17.45
CA ALA A 129 -9.01 14.09 -18.23
C ALA A 129 -10.26 14.98 -18.13
N THR A 130 -10.09 16.27 -17.81
CA THR A 130 -11.22 17.21 -17.68
C THR A 130 -11.85 17.59 -19.02
N ALA A 131 -11.06 17.56 -20.09
CA ALA A 131 -11.47 17.96 -21.44
C ALA A 131 -12.40 16.96 -22.14
N ASN A 132 -12.63 15.76 -21.58
CA ASN A 132 -13.44 14.72 -22.20
C ASN A 132 -14.40 14.08 -21.18
N SER A 133 -15.69 14.34 -21.35
CA SER A 133 -16.77 13.78 -20.51
C SER A 133 -16.95 12.27 -20.64
N SER A 134 -16.24 11.61 -21.56
CA SER A 134 -16.16 10.14 -21.69
C SER A 134 -14.82 9.57 -21.24
N ALA A 135 -13.93 10.38 -20.63
CA ALA A 135 -12.65 9.89 -20.15
C ALA A 135 -12.84 8.86 -19.02
N TYR A 136 -12.17 7.71 -19.14
CA TYR A 136 -12.17 6.67 -18.12
C TYR A 136 -11.16 7.02 -17.01
N PRO A 137 -11.49 6.79 -15.72
CA PRO A 137 -10.53 6.96 -14.63
C PRO A 137 -9.36 5.97 -14.77
N LEU A 138 -8.13 6.49 -14.74
CA LEU A 138 -6.91 5.69 -14.76
C LEU A 138 -6.28 5.68 -13.37
N LEU A 139 -5.91 4.51 -12.88
CA LEU A 139 -5.21 4.37 -11.60
C LEU A 139 -3.83 5.02 -11.72
N GLN A 140 -3.53 5.97 -10.84
CA GLN A 140 -2.22 6.63 -10.79
C GLN A 140 -1.43 6.24 -9.57
N LYS A 141 -2.11 6.10 -8.43
CA LYS A 141 -1.48 5.82 -7.13
C LYS A 141 -2.34 4.92 -6.27
N VAL A 142 -1.70 4.26 -5.32
CA VAL A 142 -2.32 3.50 -4.25
C VAL A 142 -1.70 3.96 -2.94
N LEU A 143 -2.56 4.37 -2.00
CA LEU A 143 -2.21 4.69 -0.63
C LEU A 143 -2.48 3.47 0.23
N VAL A 144 -1.55 3.13 1.10
CA VAL A 144 -1.71 2.03 2.04
C VAL A 144 -1.27 2.49 3.43
N SER A 145 -2.04 2.15 4.46
CA SER A 145 -1.67 2.37 5.86
C SER A 145 -1.81 1.10 6.67
N PHE A 146 -0.82 0.81 7.52
CA PHE A 146 -0.90 -0.20 8.57
C PHE A 146 -0.25 0.36 9.84
N GLY A 147 -1.06 0.56 10.89
CA GLY A 147 -0.62 1.31 12.06
C GLY A 147 -0.26 2.76 11.68
N ASP A 148 0.95 3.19 12.06
CA ASP A 148 1.45 4.55 11.80
C ASP A 148 2.25 4.68 10.49
N VAL A 149 2.44 3.57 9.75
CA VAL A 149 3.25 3.54 8.53
C VAL A 149 2.34 3.72 7.32
N ILE A 150 2.66 4.73 6.48
CA ILE A 150 1.93 5.05 5.25
C ILE A 150 2.84 4.80 4.04
N GLY A 151 2.44 3.85 3.20
CA GLY A 151 2.99 3.61 1.88
C GLY A 151 2.21 4.33 0.79
N PHE A 152 2.92 4.79 -0.23
CA PHE A 152 2.36 5.51 -1.37
C PHE A 152 3.16 5.19 -2.63
N ASP A 153 2.54 4.51 -3.58
CA ASP A 153 3.20 4.05 -4.80
C ASP A 153 2.24 4.04 -5.99
N SER A 154 2.75 3.83 -7.21
CA SER A 154 1.94 3.57 -8.41
C SER A 154 1.24 2.20 -8.40
N SER A 155 1.64 1.30 -7.50
CA SER A 155 1.10 -0.05 -7.39
C SER A 155 0.76 -0.41 -5.96
N LEU A 156 -0.24 -1.28 -5.77
CA LEU A 156 -0.57 -1.81 -4.44
C LEU A 156 0.64 -2.53 -3.83
N LYS A 157 1.36 -3.32 -4.64
CA LYS A 157 2.56 -4.04 -4.20
C LYS A 157 3.62 -3.07 -3.68
N GLY A 158 3.95 -2.02 -4.44
CA GLY A 158 4.96 -1.05 -4.02
C GLY A 158 4.56 -0.30 -2.75
N ALA A 159 3.29 0.06 -2.61
CA ALA A 159 2.79 0.71 -1.40
C ALA A 159 2.82 -0.24 -0.19
N LEU A 160 2.47 -1.52 -0.37
CA LEU A 160 2.61 -2.55 0.66
C LEU A 160 4.07 -2.79 1.03
N ASP A 161 4.98 -2.81 0.06
CA ASP A 161 6.41 -3.04 0.30
C ASP A 161 7.01 -1.89 1.13
N GLN A 162 6.55 -0.65 0.93
CA GLN A 162 6.92 0.48 1.78
C GLN A 162 6.41 0.33 3.22
N VAL A 163 5.23 -0.26 3.40
CA VAL A 163 4.60 -0.46 4.72
C VAL A 163 5.23 -1.63 5.48
N PHE A 164 5.56 -2.73 4.79
CA PHE A 164 6.06 -3.97 5.40
C PHE A 164 7.55 -4.23 5.16
N GLY A 165 8.30 -3.25 4.67
CA GLY A 165 9.75 -3.35 4.46
C GLY A 165 10.16 -4.38 3.40
N GLY A 166 9.33 -4.61 2.37
CA GLY A 166 9.59 -5.53 1.27
C GLY A 166 9.13 -6.98 1.48
N ASN A 167 8.54 -7.31 2.63
CA ASN A 167 7.93 -8.62 2.89
C ASN A 167 6.43 -8.49 3.14
N SER A 168 5.70 -7.99 2.14
CA SER A 168 4.25 -7.76 2.16
C SER A 168 3.39 -9.02 2.28
N GLY A 169 3.99 -10.20 2.50
CA GLY A 169 3.27 -11.49 2.62
C GLY A 169 2.54 -11.94 1.35
N THR A 170 2.63 -11.19 0.24
CA THR A 170 1.99 -11.54 -1.04
C THR A 170 2.90 -12.45 -1.86
N ASN A 171 2.94 -13.74 -1.54
CA ASN A 171 3.23 -14.76 -2.55
C ASN A 171 1.98 -14.93 -3.41
N SER A 172 1.68 -13.93 -4.23
CA SER A 172 0.65 -14.05 -5.26
C SER A 172 1.28 -14.74 -6.47
N THR A 173 1.07 -16.04 -6.57
CA THR A 173 1.25 -16.82 -7.80
C THR A 173 0.14 -16.44 -8.77
N ALA A 174 0.18 -15.22 -9.29
CA ALA A 174 -0.59 -14.82 -10.46
C ALA A 174 0.41 -14.62 -11.59
N ALA A 175 0.42 -15.55 -12.54
CA ALA A 175 1.18 -15.46 -13.76
C ALA A 175 0.89 -14.11 -14.44
N ASN A 176 1.92 -13.27 -14.54
CA ASN A 176 1.90 -12.11 -15.42
C ASN A 176 3.02 -12.29 -16.47
N PRO A 177 2.79 -11.88 -17.73
CA PRO A 177 3.69 -12.15 -18.82
C PRO A 177 4.98 -11.34 -18.65
N THR A 178 6.07 -11.95 -19.09
CA THR A 178 7.41 -11.41 -19.27
C THR A 178 7.44 -9.90 -19.55
N THR A 179 7.70 -9.10 -18.52
CA THR A 179 8.22 -7.74 -18.65
C THR A 179 9.39 -7.61 -17.69
N SER A 180 10.55 -7.33 -18.30
CA SER A 180 11.89 -7.39 -17.72
C SER A 180 11.98 -6.69 -16.35
N ASN A 181 12.56 -7.38 -15.37
CA ASN A 181 12.73 -6.97 -13.97
C ASN A 181 13.77 -5.85 -13.78
N SER A 182 13.75 -4.80 -14.60
CA SER A 182 14.74 -3.70 -14.56
C SER A 182 14.82 -3.01 -13.18
N SER A 183 13.73 -2.99 -12.41
CA SER A 183 13.70 -2.43 -11.04
C SER A 183 14.33 -3.35 -9.99
N ALA A 184 14.09 -4.66 -10.08
CA ALA A 184 14.70 -5.63 -9.17
C ALA A 184 16.20 -5.82 -9.45
N ASP A 185 16.59 -5.79 -10.73
CA ASP A 185 17.98 -5.83 -11.17
C ASP A 185 18.75 -4.59 -10.69
N LEU A 186 18.13 -3.41 -10.75
CA LEU A 186 18.70 -2.17 -10.23
C LEU A 186 18.88 -2.23 -8.70
N ALA A 187 17.86 -2.69 -7.95
CA ALA A 187 17.96 -2.82 -6.50
C ALA A 187 19.06 -3.81 -6.07
N SER A 188 19.18 -4.93 -6.77
CA SER A 188 20.24 -5.93 -6.55
C SER A 188 21.64 -5.37 -6.83
N ALA A 189 21.79 -4.59 -7.91
CA ALA A 189 23.03 -3.93 -8.26
C ALA A 189 23.44 -2.88 -7.22
N LEU A 190 22.50 -2.06 -6.73
CA LEU A 190 22.78 -1.07 -5.67
C LEU A 190 23.16 -1.74 -4.34
N GLN A 191 22.52 -2.87 -3.98
CA GLN A 191 22.88 -3.61 -2.78
C GLN A 191 24.28 -4.22 -2.88
N SER A 192 24.63 -4.76 -4.05
CA SER A 192 25.97 -5.30 -4.32
C SER A 192 27.05 -4.22 -4.25
N ALA A 193 26.75 -3.00 -4.73
CA ALA A 193 27.65 -1.85 -4.63
C ALA A 193 27.89 -1.44 -3.17
N LYS A 194 26.84 -1.37 -2.34
CA LYS A 194 26.97 -1.05 -0.90
C LYS A 194 27.85 -2.07 -0.17
N GLN A 195 27.65 -3.36 -0.45
CA GLN A 195 28.45 -4.43 0.16
C GLN A 195 29.92 -4.34 -0.26
N ALA A 196 30.20 -4.08 -1.54
CA ALA A 196 31.56 -3.93 -2.05
C ALA A 196 32.31 -2.75 -1.40
N ILE A 197 31.62 -1.63 -1.11
CA ILE A 197 32.21 -0.50 -0.40
C ILE A 197 32.57 -0.87 1.04
N ALA A 198 31.67 -1.55 1.76
CA ALA A 198 31.91 -2.00 3.13
C ALA A 198 33.07 -3.00 3.22
N ASP A 199 33.10 -3.98 2.31
CA ASP A 199 34.19 -4.96 2.22
C ASP A 199 35.53 -4.29 1.90
N GLY A 200 35.54 -3.28 1.03
CA GLY A 200 36.72 -2.49 0.70
C GLY A 200 37.24 -1.70 1.90
N GLN A 201 36.36 -1.03 2.64
CA GLN A 201 36.75 -0.29 3.85
C GLN A 201 37.31 -1.23 4.93
N ALA A 202 36.71 -2.40 5.12
CA ALA A 202 37.20 -3.41 6.04
C ALA A 202 38.56 -4.00 5.62
N ALA A 203 38.79 -4.19 4.32
CA ALA A 203 40.08 -4.65 3.79
C ALA A 203 41.17 -3.59 3.95
N LEU A 204 40.83 -2.31 3.74
CA LEU A 204 41.75 -1.18 3.89
C LEU A 204 42.16 -0.97 5.36
N ALA A 205 41.22 -1.15 6.30
CA ALA A 205 41.51 -1.14 7.74
C ALA A 205 42.44 -2.28 8.19
N LYS A 206 42.47 -3.40 7.46
CA LYS A 206 43.33 -4.56 7.72
C LYS A 206 44.64 -4.54 6.92
N GLY A 207 44.86 -3.55 6.06
CA GLY A 207 46.00 -3.50 5.15
C GLY A 207 46.00 -4.59 4.07
N ASP A 208 44.86 -5.24 3.81
CA ASP A 208 44.73 -6.29 2.80
C ASP A 208 44.38 -5.68 1.44
N PHE A 209 45.42 -5.25 0.72
CA PHE A 209 45.27 -4.62 -0.60
C PHE A 209 44.71 -5.57 -1.67
N ALA A 210 44.88 -6.88 -1.52
CA ALA A 210 44.34 -7.86 -2.46
C ALA A 210 42.83 -8.07 -2.26
N ALA A 211 42.34 -8.05 -1.02
CA ALA A 211 40.91 -8.00 -0.73
C ALA A 211 40.29 -6.66 -1.14
N TYR A 212 41.01 -5.55 -0.97
CA TYR A 212 40.57 -4.23 -1.43
C TYR A 212 40.40 -4.16 -2.96
N GLY A 213 41.36 -4.70 -3.73
CA GLY A 213 41.27 -4.78 -5.19
C GLY A 213 40.05 -5.57 -5.66
N ARG A 214 39.80 -6.74 -5.06
CA ARG A 214 38.61 -7.56 -5.34
C ARG A 214 37.30 -6.84 -4.99
N ALA A 215 37.29 -6.07 -3.91
CA ALA A 215 36.13 -5.26 -3.54
C ALA A 215 35.87 -4.13 -4.54
N GLN A 216 36.92 -3.47 -5.03
CA GLN A 216 36.82 -2.44 -6.08
C GLN A 216 36.30 -3.02 -7.41
N ASP A 217 36.74 -4.22 -7.80
CA ASP A 217 36.23 -4.87 -9.02
C ASP A 217 34.75 -5.22 -8.92
N ARG A 218 34.30 -5.72 -7.76
CA ARG A 218 32.87 -5.95 -7.50
C ARG A 218 32.07 -4.66 -7.51
N LEU A 219 32.62 -3.56 -6.98
CA LEU A 219 31.97 -2.25 -7.03
C LEU A 219 31.78 -1.77 -8.47
N LYS A 220 32.82 -1.87 -9.31
CA LYS A 220 32.72 -1.52 -10.74
C LYS A 220 31.68 -2.39 -11.47
N ALA A 221 31.66 -3.69 -11.22
CA ALA A 221 30.69 -4.60 -11.81
C ALA A 221 29.25 -4.26 -11.38
N ALA A 222 29.04 -3.93 -10.11
CA ALA A 222 27.74 -3.54 -9.56
C ALA A 222 27.25 -2.21 -10.16
N ILE A 223 28.13 -1.23 -10.35
CA ILE A 223 27.78 0.04 -10.99
C ILE A 223 27.43 -0.17 -12.48
N ALA A 224 28.17 -1.01 -13.20
CA ALA A 224 27.86 -1.36 -14.59
C ALA A 224 26.51 -2.08 -14.71
N ALA A 225 26.19 -2.99 -13.80
CA ALA A 225 24.90 -3.66 -13.73
C ALA A 225 23.75 -2.68 -13.43
N ALA A 226 23.97 -1.71 -12.53
CA ALA A 226 23.00 -0.66 -12.22
C ALA A 226 22.72 0.24 -13.44
N LEU A 227 23.76 0.65 -14.17
CA LEU A 227 23.63 1.44 -15.40
C LEU A 227 22.88 0.68 -16.50
N ALA A 228 23.19 -0.61 -16.68
CA ALA A 228 22.51 -1.46 -17.66
C ALA A 228 21.04 -1.72 -17.30
N ALA A 229 20.72 -1.81 -16.00
CA ALA A 229 19.34 -1.93 -15.52
C ALA A 229 18.57 -0.61 -15.70
N GLN A 230 19.24 0.53 -15.52
CA GLN A 230 18.66 1.86 -15.73
C GLN A 230 18.39 2.16 -17.21
N SER A 231 19.24 1.70 -18.14
CA SER A 231 19.06 1.90 -19.58
C SER A 231 17.98 1.01 -20.22
N ARG A 232 17.43 0.03 -19.47
CA ARG A 232 16.31 -0.83 -19.89
C ARG A 232 14.95 -0.32 -19.37
N LYS A 233 14.89 0.92 -18.92
CA LYS A 233 13.69 1.61 -18.43
C LYS A 233 13.16 2.55 -19.51
#